data_AF-A0A640VXY6-F1
#
_entry.id   AF-A0A640VXY6-F1
#
_cell.length_a   1.000
_cell.length_b   1.000
_cell.length_c   1.000
_cell.angle_alpha   90.00
_cell.angle_beta   90.00
_cell.angle_gamma   90.00
#
_symmetry.space_group_name_H-M   'P 1'
#
loop_
_entity.id
_entity.type
_entity.pdbx_description
1 polymer ?
#
loop_
_entity_poly.entity_id
_entity_poly.type
_entity_poly.pdbx_seq_one_letter_code
_entity_poly.pdbx_strand_id
1 'polypeptide(L)'
;MKTLQLVMIILNIPPILLAFIAFLYFQKLMKLIKVKRGAILALSGVFLFLGYFFFILPWLLIGSEVDIMKEISYSFITIAFLILLYGITRIYMDWKEVIK
;
A
#
# COMPACT_ATOMS: atom_id res chain seq x y z
N MET A 1 0.75 -27.64 5.63
CA MET A 1 0.21 -26.27 5.83
C MET A 1 1.29 -25.25 6.20
N LYS A 2 2.09 -25.44 7.27
CA LYS A 2 3.10 -24.43 7.69
C LYS A 2 4.15 -24.09 6.61
N THR A 3 4.72 -25.09 5.92
CA THR A 3 5.70 -24.86 4.85
C THR A 3 5.11 -24.07 3.67
N LEU A 4 3.86 -24.35 3.32
CA LEU A 4 3.13 -23.68 2.24
C LEU A 4 2.95 -22.19 2.57
N GLN A 5 2.47 -21.88 3.78
CA GLN A 5 2.33 -20.51 4.26
C GLN A 5 3.66 -19.75 4.21
N LEU A 6 4.75 -20.39 4.64
CA LEU A 6 6.07 -19.80 4.66
C LEU A 6 6.59 -19.49 3.24
N VAL A 7 6.38 -20.40 2.29
CA VAL A 7 6.70 -20.17 0.87
C VAL A 7 5.92 -18.98 0.31
N MET A 8 4.64 -18.86 0.66
CA MET A 8 3.81 -17.75 0.17
C MET A 8 4.23 -16.40 0.75
N ILE A 9 4.70 -16.36 2.01
CA ILE A 9 5.29 -15.15 2.58
C ILE A 9 6.53 -14.74 1.79
N ILE A 10 7.40 -15.70 1.47
CA ILE A 10 8.61 -15.45 0.68
C ILE A 10 8.26 -14.94 -0.73
N LEU A 11 7.23 -15.49 -1.37
CA LEU A 11 6.78 -15.04 -2.69
C LEU A 11 6.21 -13.61 -2.71
N ASN A 12 5.85 -13.05 -1.55
CA ASN A 12 5.45 -11.65 -1.43
C ASN A 12 6.64 -10.68 -1.33
N ILE A 13 7.88 -11.17 -1.15
CA ILE A 13 9.08 -10.32 -1.05
C ILE A 13 9.30 -9.49 -2.32
N PRO A 14 9.28 -10.05 -3.56
CA PRO A 14 9.48 -9.25 -4.76
C PRO A 14 8.44 -8.12 -4.95
N PRO A 15 7.12 -8.36 -4.77
CA PRO A 15 6.12 -7.29 -4.76
C PRO A 15 6.38 -6.19 -3.72
N ILE A 16 6.81 -6.56 -2.51
CA ILE A 16 7.19 -5.59 -1.47
C ILE A 16 8.36 -4.73 -1.92
N LEU A 17 9.42 -5.35 -2.46
CA LEU A 17 10.59 -4.64 -2.96
C LEU A 17 10.22 -3.71 -4.12
N LEU A 18 9.40 -4.17 -5.06
CA LEU A 18 8.93 -3.37 -6.18
C LEU A 18 8.10 -2.18 -5.72
N ALA A 19 7.18 -2.38 -4.77
CA ALA A 19 6.36 -1.30 -4.22
C ALA A 19 7.21 -0.26 -3.50
N PHE A 20 8.24 -0.70 -2.75
CA PHE A 20 9.19 0.18 -2.09
C PHE A 20 10.04 0.98 -3.10
N ILE A 21 10.58 0.32 -4.13
CA ILE A 21 11.37 0.98 -5.19
C ILE A 21 10.50 2.01 -5.93
N ALA A 22 9.28 1.64 -6.32
CA ALA A 22 8.34 2.52 -6.98
C ALA A 22 8.03 3.76 -6.12
N PHE A 23 7.84 3.57 -4.81
CA PHE A 23 7.64 4.67 -3.87
C PHE A 23 8.84 5.62 -3.80
N LEU A 24 10.07 5.10 -3.76
CA LEU A 24 11.28 5.93 -3.77
C LEU A 24 11.41 6.76 -5.06
N TYR A 25 11.13 6.15 -6.22
CA TYR A 25 11.11 6.88 -7.49
C TYR A 25 10.04 7.96 -7.52
N PHE A 26 8.83 7.63 -7.05
CA PHE A 26 7.75 8.58 -6.94
C PHE A 26 8.14 9.76 -6.04
N GLN A 27 8.73 9.52 -4.86
CA GLN A 27 9.20 10.59 -3.99
C GLN A 27 10.23 11.50 -4.67
N LYS A 28 11.18 10.92 -5.41
CA LYS A 28 12.17 11.71 -6.17
C LYS A 28 11.46 12.60 -7.20
N LEU A 29 10.49 12.06 -7.94
CA LEU A 29 9.69 12.81 -8.90
C LEU A 29 8.90 13.96 -8.24
N MET A 30 8.22 13.69 -7.13
CA MET A 30 7.43 14.69 -6.41
C MET A 30 8.28 15.83 -5.87
N LYS A 31 9.52 15.54 -5.45
CA LYS A 31 10.50 16.57 -5.05
C LYS A 31 10.84 17.49 -6.22
N LEU A 32 11.01 16.96 -7.43
CA LEU A 32 11.31 17.76 -8.63
C LEU A 32 10.17 18.74 -8.96
N ILE A 33 8.91 18.29 -8.87
CA ILE A 33 7.74 19.12 -9.14
C ILE A 33 7.24 19.93 -7.93
N LYS A 34 8.00 19.94 -6.82
CA LYS A 34 7.72 20.69 -5.58
C LYS A 34 6.36 20.37 -4.92
N VAL A 35 5.79 19.18 -5.19
CA VAL A 35 4.52 18.77 -4.58
C VAL A 35 4.79 18.07 -3.25
N LYS A 36 4.54 18.78 -2.14
CA LYS A 36 4.85 18.30 -0.78
C LYS A 36 3.98 17.13 -0.31
N ARG A 37 2.76 16.98 -0.84
CA ARG A 37 1.74 16.07 -0.27
C ARG A 37 1.46 14.81 -1.08
N GLY A 38 2.01 14.70 -2.28
CA GLY A 38 1.81 13.52 -3.12
C GLY A 38 2.30 12.22 -2.48
N ALA A 39 3.31 12.31 -1.60
CA ALA A 39 3.85 11.15 -0.89
C ALA A 39 2.80 10.44 -0.01
N ILE A 40 1.83 11.18 0.56
CA ILE A 40 0.77 10.59 1.40
C ILE A 40 -0.13 9.70 0.54
N LEU A 41 -0.56 10.20 -0.61
CA LEU A 41 -1.40 9.44 -1.54
C LEU A 41 -0.66 8.23 -2.11
N ALA A 42 0.59 8.40 -2.51
CA ALA A 42 1.39 7.27 -3.00
C ALA A 42 1.63 6.21 -1.92
N LEU A 43 1.83 6.61 -0.67
CA LEU A 43 1.97 5.67 0.44
C LEU A 43 0.67 4.86 0.62
N SER A 44 -0.50 5.51 0.58
CA SER A 44 -1.77 4.77 0.61
C SER A 44 -1.91 3.78 -0.56
N GLY A 45 -1.49 4.17 -1.76
CA GLY A 45 -1.49 3.31 -2.94
C GLY A 45 -0.56 2.09 -2.79
N VAL A 46 0.62 2.27 -2.18
CA VAL A 46 1.55 1.17 -1.86
C VAL A 46 0.89 0.17 -0.91
N PHE A 47 0.27 0.66 0.18
CA PHE A 47 -0.39 -0.22 1.14
C PHE A 47 -1.61 -0.93 0.53
N LEU A 48 -2.40 -0.27 -0.32
CA LEU A 48 -3.48 -0.93 -1.07
C LEU A 48 -2.95 -2.01 -2.01
N PHE A 49 -1.88 -1.72 -2.75
CA PHE A 49 -1.26 -2.69 -3.65
C PHE A 49 -0.76 -3.93 -2.90
N LEU A 50 -0.08 -3.74 -1.77
CA LEU A 50 0.38 -4.84 -0.93
C LEU A 50 -0.79 -5.63 -0.35
N GLY A 51 -1.81 -4.94 0.18
CA GLY A 51 -3.02 -5.59 0.68
C GLY A 51 -3.68 -6.47 -0.38
N TYR A 52 -3.85 -5.96 -1.59
CA TYR A 52 -4.40 -6.71 -2.71
C TYR A 52 -3.52 -7.91 -3.10
N PHE A 53 -2.20 -7.71 -3.20
CA PHE A 53 -1.29 -8.77 -3.62
C PHE A 53 -1.26 -9.94 -2.62
N PHE A 54 -1.23 -9.63 -1.32
CA PHE A 54 -1.31 -10.63 -0.25
C PHE A 54 -2.63 -11.39 -0.26
N PHE A 55 -3.73 -10.74 -0.66
CA PHE A 55 -5.04 -11.37 -0.77
C PHE A 55 -5.15 -12.32 -1.96
N ILE A 56 -4.71 -11.87 -3.13
CA ILE A 56 -4.94 -12.58 -4.39
C ILE A 56 -3.94 -13.71 -4.65
N LEU A 57 -2.69 -13.57 -4.17
CA LEU A 57 -1.62 -14.53 -4.44
C LEU A 57 -1.96 -15.96 -3.96
N PRO A 58 -2.56 -16.17 -2.76
CA PRO A 58 -3.02 -17.48 -2.35
C PRO A 58 -4.08 -18.11 -3.24
N TRP A 59 -5.06 -17.29 -3.64
CA TRP A 59 -6.11 -17.69 -4.54
C TRP A 59 -5.56 -18.13 -5.90
N LEU A 60 -4.57 -17.41 -6.43
CA LEU A 60 -3.99 -17.67 -7.73
C LEU A 60 -3.11 -18.93 -7.75
N LEU A 61 -2.38 -19.21 -6.67
CA LEU A 61 -1.43 -20.33 -6.61
C LEU A 61 -2.04 -21.63 -6.09
N ILE A 62 -3.04 -21.54 -5.19
CA ILE A 62 -3.54 -22.69 -4.40
C ILE A 62 -5.06 -22.83 -4.53
N GLY A 63 -5.76 -21.84 -5.09
CA GLY A 63 -7.21 -21.88 -5.29
C GLY A 63 -8.01 -21.76 -4.00
N SER A 64 -7.38 -21.38 -2.89
CA SER A 64 -8.02 -21.21 -1.58
C SER A 64 -7.38 -20.07 -0.80
N GLU A 65 -8.13 -19.55 0.16
CA GLU A 65 -7.61 -18.53 1.07
C GLU A 65 -6.63 -19.13 2.09
N VAL A 66 -5.72 -18.30 2.57
CA VAL A 66 -4.78 -18.63 3.63
C VAL A 66 -4.96 -17.59 4.73
N ASP A 67 -5.42 -18.03 5.90
CA ASP A 67 -5.88 -17.13 6.97
C ASP A 67 -4.86 -16.03 7.33
N ILE A 68 -3.59 -16.42 7.53
CA ILE A 68 -2.55 -15.45 7.89
C ILE A 68 -2.31 -14.40 6.80
N MET A 69 -2.47 -14.76 5.52
CA MET A 69 -2.34 -13.83 4.40
C MET A 69 -3.51 -12.87 4.32
N LYS A 70 -4.71 -13.38 4.60
CA LYS A 70 -5.94 -12.60 4.67
C LYS A 70 -5.87 -11.55 5.78
N GLU A 71 -5.42 -11.93 6.97
CA GLU A 71 -5.22 -11.01 8.10
C GLU A 71 -4.18 -9.93 7.78
N ILE A 72 -3.04 -10.31 7.18
CA ILE A 72 -2.01 -9.34 6.74
C ILE A 72 -2.57 -8.39 5.67
N SER A 73 -3.32 -8.93 4.70
CA SER A 73 -3.97 -8.14 3.67
C SER A 73 -4.93 -7.10 4.26
N TYR A 74 -5.81 -7.51 5.18
CA TYR A 74 -6.75 -6.61 5.83
C TYR A 74 -6.05 -5.55 6.67
N SER A 75 -4.93 -5.90 7.31
CA SER A 75 -4.09 -4.93 8.02
C SER A 75 -3.52 -3.87 7.06
N PHE A 76 -2.97 -4.28 5.92
CA PHE A 76 -2.48 -3.34 4.91
C PHE A 76 -3.58 -2.45 4.33
N ILE A 77 -4.74 -3.02 4.00
CA ILE A 77 -5.89 -2.26 3.47
C ILE A 77 -6.38 -1.23 4.50
N THR A 78 -6.46 -1.62 5.77
CA THR A 78 -6.86 -0.73 6.87
C THR A 78 -5.89 0.43 7.02
N ILE A 79 -4.58 0.14 7.05
CA ILE A 79 -3.53 1.17 7.11
C ILE A 79 -3.66 2.11 5.90
N ALA A 80 -3.90 1.56 4.71
CA ALA A 80 -4.06 2.36 3.51
C ALA A 80 -5.24 3.35 3.62
N PHE A 81 -6.38 2.89 4.12
CA PHE A 81 -7.55 3.75 4.33
C PHE A 81 -7.30 4.84 5.36
N LEU A 82 -6.60 4.54 6.46
CA LEU A 82 -6.22 5.54 7.45
C LEU A 82 -5.30 6.62 6.84
N ILE A 83 -4.31 6.22 6.05
CA ILE A 83 -3.41 7.14 5.35
C ILE A 83 -4.19 7.98 4.33
N LEU A 84 -5.09 7.37 3.57
CA LEU A 84 -5.91 8.05 2.57
C LEU A 84 -6.83 9.09 3.23
N LEU A 85 -7.51 8.71 4.31
CA LEU A 85 -8.42 9.59 5.05
C LEU A 85 -7.66 10.78 5.63
N TYR A 86 -6.48 10.55 6.22
CA TYR A 86 -5.59 11.61 6.65
C TYR A 86 -5.17 12.52 5.48
N GLY A 87 -4.76 11.93 4.36
CA GLY A 87 -4.31 12.66 3.17
C GLY A 87 -5.39 13.58 2.60
N ILE A 88 -6.61 13.06 2.42
CA ILE A 88 -7.78 13.81 1.93
C ILE A 88 -8.11 14.95 2.91
N THR A 89 -8.22 14.66 4.21
CA THR A 89 -8.54 15.66 5.23
C THR A 89 -7.51 16.79 5.22
N ARG A 90 -6.22 16.44 5.10
CA ARG A 90 -5.14 17.41 5.11
C ARG A 90 -5.17 18.28 3.85
N ILE A 91 -5.36 17.69 2.66
CA ILE A 91 -5.52 18.43 1.40
C ILE A 91 -6.71 19.40 1.48
N TYR A 92 -7.85 18.95 2.00
CA TYR A 92 -9.03 19.79 2.18
C TYR A 92 -8.76 21.00 3.08
N MET A 93 -8.08 20.80 4.22
CA MET A 93 -7.73 21.89 5.14
C MET A 93 -6.85 22.95 4.48
N ASP A 94 -5.86 22.55 3.69
CA ASP A 94 -5.00 23.50 2.96
C ASP A 94 -5.78 24.30 1.93
N TRP A 95 -6.67 23.65 1.19
CA TRP A 95 -7.52 24.34 0.21
C TRP A 95 -8.46 25.33 0.89
N LYS A 96 -9.03 24.96 2.04
CA LYS A 96 -9.90 25.83 2.83
C LYS A 96 -9.18 27.09 3.32
N GLU A 97 -7.90 27.00 3.65
CA GLU A 97 -7.08 28.16 4.07
C GLU A 97 -6.76 29.11 2.90
N VAL A 98 -6.71 28.62 1.66
CA VAL A 98 -6.40 29.42 0.46
C VAL A 98 -7.62 30.15 -0.11
N ILE A 99 -8.84 29.65 0.12
CA ILE A 99 -10.09 30.23 -0.42
C ILE A 99 -10.64 31.36 0.47
N LYS A 100 -10.04 31.62 1.64
CA LYS A 100 -10.34 32.81 2.46
C LYS A 100 -9.64 34.05 1.91
#